data_AF-A0A7W1L6A3-F1
#
_entry.id   AF-A0A7W1L6A3-F1
#
_cell.length_a   1.000
_cell.length_b   1.000
_cell.length_c   1.000
_cell.angle_alpha   90.00
_cell.angle_beta   90.00
_cell.angle_gamma   90.00
#
_symmetry.space_group_name_H-M   'P 1'
#
loop_
_entity.id
_entity.type
_entity.pdbx_description
1 polymer ?
#
loop_
_entity_poly.entity_id
_entity_poly.type
_entity_poly.pdbx_seq_one_letter_code
_entity_poly.pdbx_strand_id
1 'polypeptide(L)'
;MHAAPPQELTANPADRDGAAAPLASNFLRAIVADDNRTAKYGGRVVTRFPPEPNGYLHFGHAKSIVLNFGLAAENDGTCHLRFDDTNPLNEAVEFEEAIAESVRWLGYAWGEHRYHASDYYGDLYRLAEWFILQGLAYVDSQSLEAMRARRGTLTQSGSDSPYRGRSAGESLDLFRRMRAGEFPDGAHVLRLKIDMGSANMNLRDPTIYRIRHATHHRTGNAWCIYPLYDYAHGISDALEHVTHSICTLEFADHRPLYDWILERLADGGQLDRPLPRQYEFARLNLTYVVLSKRKLIELVERRYVDGWDDPRMPTLVGARRRGFTAAGIRLFAERIGVAKAGTWIDMSVLEDCMREDLNARAPRRIAVLDPIKLVLDNYPPGQSEECVAPNHPQQLEWGQRALTLSSELLIERDDFAETPPKGFFRLSPGAEVRLRYGYIVKCLGAEKDAAGNVT
;
A
#
# COMPACT_ATOMS: atom_id res chain seq x y z
N MET A 1 -4.07 -66.93 20.63
CA MET A 1 -3.28 -65.81 21.19
C MET A 1 -3.92 -64.52 20.71
N HIS A 2 -4.25 -63.64 21.65
CA HIS A 2 -5.07 -62.45 21.45
C HIS A 2 -4.46 -61.45 20.47
N ALA A 3 -5.26 -61.01 19.49
CA ALA A 3 -4.99 -59.84 18.68
C ALA A 3 -5.22 -58.57 19.52
N ALA A 4 -4.22 -57.71 19.60
CA ALA A 4 -4.34 -56.39 20.22
C ALA A 4 -5.06 -55.42 19.27
N PRO A 5 -5.94 -54.54 19.76
CA PRO A 5 -6.66 -53.59 18.92
C PRO A 5 -5.76 -52.42 18.50
N PRO A 6 -6.14 -51.67 17.44
CA PRO A 6 -5.38 -50.52 16.96
C PRO A 6 -5.39 -49.41 18.03
N GLN A 7 -4.22 -48.82 18.30
CA GLN A 7 -4.12 -47.64 19.15
C GLN A 7 -4.76 -46.44 18.43
N GLU A 8 -5.83 -45.90 19.02
CA GLU A 8 -6.37 -44.59 18.65
C GLU A 8 -5.30 -43.52 18.89
N LEU A 9 -4.94 -42.79 17.83
CA LEU A 9 -4.20 -41.54 17.92
C LEU A 9 -5.10 -40.52 18.61
N THR A 10 -4.89 -40.35 19.92
CA THR A 10 -5.51 -39.28 20.70
C THR A 10 -5.06 -37.93 20.14
N ALA A 11 -6.01 -37.19 19.57
CA ALA A 11 -5.79 -35.82 19.13
C ALA A 11 -5.31 -34.94 20.28
N ASN A 12 -4.33 -34.08 19.99
CA ASN A 12 -3.76 -33.13 20.94
C ASN A 12 -4.87 -32.15 21.41
N PRO A 13 -5.05 -31.89 22.72
CA PRO A 13 -6.14 -31.03 23.22
C PRO A 13 -6.04 -29.55 22.79
N ALA A 14 -5.01 -29.16 22.05
CA ALA A 14 -4.79 -27.79 21.59
C ALA A 14 -5.55 -27.42 20.30
N ASP A 15 -6.23 -28.37 19.63
CA ASP A 15 -6.97 -28.11 18.38
C ASP A 15 -8.47 -27.76 18.59
N ARG A 16 -8.88 -27.50 19.83
CA ARG A 16 -10.24 -27.06 20.16
C ARG A 16 -10.22 -25.69 20.81
N ASP A 17 -9.87 -24.68 20.02
CA ASP A 17 -10.41 -23.33 20.11
C ASP A 17 -9.82 -22.50 18.97
N GLY A 18 -10.54 -22.47 17.85
CA GLY A 18 -10.30 -21.52 16.75
C GLY A 18 -10.71 -20.10 17.16
N ALA A 19 -10.29 -19.63 18.32
CA ALA A 19 -10.39 -18.24 18.69
C ALA A 19 -9.36 -17.48 17.83
N ALA A 20 -9.86 -16.72 16.85
CA ALA A 20 -9.03 -15.80 16.08
C ALA A 20 -8.17 -14.98 17.06
N ALA A 21 -6.85 -14.96 16.83
CA ALA A 21 -5.94 -14.16 17.64
C ALA A 21 -6.50 -12.73 17.77
N PRO A 22 -6.44 -12.11 18.97
CA PRO A 22 -7.01 -10.78 19.17
C PRO A 22 -6.43 -9.82 18.13
N LEU A 23 -7.31 -9.15 17.39
CA LEU A 23 -6.93 -8.17 16.37
C LEU A 23 -5.96 -7.17 16.98
N ALA A 24 -4.86 -6.87 16.27
CA ALA A 24 -3.90 -5.88 16.71
C ALA A 24 -4.60 -4.52 16.92
N SER A 25 -4.06 -3.72 17.84
CA SER A 25 -4.64 -2.43 18.21
C SER A 25 -4.82 -1.51 16.99
N ASN A 26 -6.04 -0.96 16.85
CA ASN A 26 -6.39 0.04 15.84
C ASN A 26 -7.26 1.12 16.49
N PHE A 27 -6.67 2.27 16.80
CA PHE A 27 -7.37 3.36 17.48
C PHE A 27 -8.49 4.00 16.64
N LEU A 28 -8.46 3.85 15.30
CA LEU A 28 -9.49 4.40 14.41
C LEU A 28 -10.81 3.66 14.55
N ARG A 29 -10.80 2.35 14.82
CA ARG A 29 -12.03 1.58 15.11
C ARG A 29 -12.77 2.14 16.31
N ALA A 30 -12.05 2.53 17.36
CA ALA A 30 -12.64 3.15 18.55
C ALA A 30 -13.26 4.52 18.24
N ILE A 31 -12.62 5.32 17.39
CA ILE A 31 -13.14 6.62 16.95
C ILE A 31 -14.44 6.44 16.16
N VAL A 32 -14.45 5.53 15.18
CA VAL A 32 -15.66 5.25 14.37
C VAL A 32 -16.79 4.74 15.25
N ALA A 33 -16.50 3.82 16.19
CA ALA A 33 -17.49 3.32 17.13
C ALA A 33 -18.10 4.43 17.99
N ASP A 34 -17.30 5.40 18.45
CA ASP A 34 -17.78 6.53 19.23
C ASP A 34 -18.60 7.52 18.40
N ASP A 35 -18.17 7.83 17.18
CA ASP A 35 -18.88 8.71 16.25
C ASP A 35 -20.23 8.08 15.82
N ASN A 36 -20.29 6.75 15.65
CA ASN A 36 -21.54 6.01 15.41
C ASN A 36 -22.46 6.01 16.64
N ARG A 37 -21.91 5.77 17.84
CA ARG A 37 -22.65 5.80 19.12
C ARG A 37 -23.26 7.18 19.40
N THR A 38 -22.56 8.25 19.05
CA THR A 38 -23.02 9.64 19.22
C THR A 38 -23.84 10.15 18.03
N ALA A 39 -24.05 9.32 17.00
CA ALA A 39 -24.74 9.67 15.76
C ALA A 39 -24.19 10.91 15.05
N LYS A 40 -22.90 11.22 15.23
CA LYS A 40 -22.25 12.42 14.69
C LYS A 40 -22.45 12.58 13.19
N TYR A 41 -22.31 11.49 12.43
CA TYR A 41 -22.53 11.44 10.98
C TYR A 41 -23.84 10.74 10.59
N GLY A 42 -24.77 10.56 11.53
CA GLY A 42 -26.01 9.82 11.32
C GLY A 42 -25.80 8.33 11.02
N GLY A 43 -24.75 7.73 11.60
CA GLY A 43 -24.37 6.33 11.39
C GLY A 43 -23.62 6.04 10.09
N ARG A 44 -23.36 7.05 9.25
CA ARG A 44 -22.58 6.88 8.02
C ARG A 44 -21.09 6.77 8.34
N VAL A 45 -20.43 5.80 7.71
CA VAL A 45 -18.97 5.70 7.66
C VAL A 45 -18.53 5.77 6.21
N VAL A 46 -17.98 6.92 5.83
CA VAL A 46 -17.37 7.16 4.52
C VAL A 46 -15.89 7.45 4.69
N THR A 47 -15.06 6.59 4.13
CA THR A 47 -13.60 6.73 4.04
C THR A 47 -13.18 6.90 2.58
N ARG A 48 -11.89 7.13 2.32
CA ARG A 48 -11.35 7.16 0.97
C ARG A 48 -9.88 6.77 0.95
N PHE A 49 -9.47 6.13 -0.15
CA PHE A 49 -8.08 5.98 -0.52
C PHE A 49 -7.76 6.98 -1.65
N PRO A 50 -6.99 8.06 -1.39
CA PRO A 50 -6.76 9.14 -2.34
C PRO A 50 -5.32 9.16 -2.92
N PRO A 51 -4.86 8.17 -3.70
CA PRO A 51 -3.51 8.18 -4.24
C PRO A 51 -3.34 9.23 -5.35
N GLU A 52 -2.17 9.86 -5.41
CA GLU A 52 -1.73 10.59 -6.60
C GLU A 52 -1.41 9.58 -7.73
N PRO A 53 -1.92 9.75 -8.96
CA PRO A 53 -1.69 8.83 -10.07
C PRO A 53 -0.33 9.07 -10.76
N ASN A 54 0.75 9.10 -9.98
CA ASN A 54 2.11 9.41 -10.45
C ASN A 54 3.10 8.25 -10.30
N GLY A 55 2.62 7.02 -10.09
CA GLY A 55 3.45 5.81 -9.98
C GLY A 55 2.75 4.62 -9.30
N TYR A 56 3.39 3.46 -9.37
CA TYR A 56 2.84 2.21 -8.83
C TYR A 56 2.72 2.19 -7.30
N LEU A 57 1.68 1.50 -6.81
CA LEU A 57 1.48 1.28 -5.39
C LEU A 57 2.50 0.31 -4.81
N HIS A 58 2.77 0.43 -3.51
CA HIS A 58 3.75 -0.36 -2.76
C HIS A 58 3.18 -0.81 -1.42
N PHE A 59 3.93 -1.58 -0.63
CA PHE A 59 3.43 -2.15 0.64
C PHE A 59 2.88 -1.11 1.62
N GLY A 60 3.46 0.09 1.67
CA GLY A 60 2.90 1.20 2.44
C GLY A 60 1.49 1.62 2.01
N HIS A 61 1.20 1.62 0.70
CA HIS A 61 -0.13 1.89 0.18
C HIS A 61 -1.09 0.74 0.48
N ALA A 62 -0.63 -0.52 0.44
CA ALA A 62 -1.43 -1.67 0.87
C ALA A 62 -1.96 -1.49 2.30
N LYS A 63 -1.13 -1.02 3.24
CA LYS A 63 -1.58 -0.71 4.62
C LYS A 63 -2.72 0.32 4.61
N SER A 64 -2.59 1.39 3.81
CA SER A 64 -3.62 2.43 3.70
C SER A 64 -4.92 1.92 3.05
N ILE A 65 -4.81 1.08 2.01
CA ILE A 65 -5.95 0.46 1.34
C ILE A 65 -6.70 -0.45 2.31
N VAL A 66 -5.99 -1.40 2.95
CA VAL A 66 -6.60 -2.33 3.90
C VAL A 66 -7.28 -1.57 5.03
N LEU A 67 -6.65 -0.51 5.54
CA LEU A 67 -7.22 0.31 6.60
C LEU A 67 -8.48 1.06 6.15
N ASN A 68 -8.43 1.79 5.04
CA ASN A 68 -9.57 2.62 4.62
C ASN A 68 -10.76 1.77 4.17
N PHE A 69 -10.51 0.77 3.31
CA PHE A 69 -11.58 -0.10 2.82
C PHE A 69 -12.07 -1.07 3.90
N GLY A 70 -11.17 -1.60 4.73
CA GLY A 70 -11.52 -2.48 5.84
C GLY A 70 -12.39 -1.76 6.88
N LEU A 71 -12.01 -0.55 7.28
CA LEU A 71 -12.77 0.22 8.28
C LEU A 71 -14.18 0.59 7.78
N ALA A 72 -14.32 0.91 6.49
CA ALA A 72 -15.64 1.11 5.89
C ALA A 72 -16.46 -0.20 5.89
N ALA A 73 -15.87 -1.31 5.41
CA ALA A 73 -16.56 -2.60 5.34
C ALA A 73 -16.98 -3.14 6.71
N GLU A 74 -16.18 -2.93 7.76
CA GLU A 74 -16.50 -3.29 9.15
C GLU A 74 -17.72 -2.55 9.72
N ASN A 75 -18.14 -1.45 9.10
CA ASN A 75 -19.21 -0.58 9.58
C ASN A 75 -20.32 -0.39 8.52
N ASP A 76 -20.48 -1.33 7.59
CA ASP A 76 -21.44 -1.25 6.48
C ASP A 76 -21.37 0.08 5.71
N GLY A 77 -20.17 0.65 5.67
CA GLY A 77 -19.87 1.96 5.10
C GLY A 77 -19.39 1.90 3.66
N THR A 78 -18.87 3.02 3.18
CA THR A 78 -18.35 3.16 1.82
C THR A 78 -16.92 3.68 1.85
N CYS A 79 -16.06 3.14 0.99
CA CYS A 79 -14.72 3.66 0.78
C CYS A 79 -14.57 4.09 -0.68
N HIS A 80 -14.24 5.36 -0.89
CA HIS A 80 -14.02 5.91 -2.21
C HIS A 80 -12.61 5.61 -2.72
N LEU A 81 -12.48 5.41 -4.04
CA LEU A 81 -11.19 5.50 -4.72
C LEU A 81 -11.12 6.86 -5.41
N ARG A 82 -10.30 7.76 -4.87
CA ARG A 82 -10.10 9.09 -5.45
C ARG A 82 -8.69 9.23 -6.00
N PHE A 83 -8.56 9.69 -7.23
CA PHE A 83 -7.25 10.09 -7.74
C PHE A 83 -7.02 11.56 -7.34
N ASP A 84 -5.98 11.82 -6.55
CA ASP A 84 -5.60 13.20 -6.17
C ASP A 84 -4.76 13.81 -7.29
N ASP A 85 -5.44 14.07 -8.40
CA ASP A 85 -4.88 14.39 -9.71
C ASP A 85 -4.79 15.91 -9.91
N THR A 86 -4.14 16.59 -8.95
CA THR A 86 -4.04 18.05 -8.94
C THR A 86 -2.78 18.57 -9.66
N ASN A 87 -1.87 17.69 -10.06
CA ASN A 87 -0.58 18.06 -10.64
C ASN A 87 -0.43 17.56 -12.09
N PRO A 88 -0.60 18.43 -13.09
CA PRO A 88 -0.69 18.01 -14.51
C PRO A 88 0.60 17.40 -15.10
N LEU A 89 1.76 17.51 -14.43
CA LEU A 89 3.06 17.12 -15.01
C LEU A 89 3.46 15.67 -14.78
N ASN A 90 2.96 15.04 -13.72
CA ASN A 90 3.51 13.77 -13.22
C ASN A 90 2.49 12.63 -13.28
N GLU A 91 1.33 12.87 -13.87
CA GLU A 91 0.17 11.99 -13.77
C GLU A 91 -0.14 11.36 -15.12
N ALA A 92 -0.44 10.06 -15.10
CA ALA A 92 -0.69 9.29 -16.31
C ALA A 92 -1.83 8.29 -16.11
N VAL A 93 -2.62 8.10 -17.18
CA VAL A 93 -3.75 7.15 -17.21
C VAL A 93 -3.28 5.71 -16.88
N GLU A 94 -2.05 5.35 -17.25
CA GLU A 94 -1.48 4.04 -16.90
C GLU A 94 -1.42 3.80 -15.38
N PHE A 95 -1.10 4.84 -14.60
CA PHE A 95 -0.98 4.71 -13.15
C PHE A 95 -2.35 4.62 -12.50
N GLU A 96 -3.35 5.32 -13.02
CA GLU A 96 -4.73 5.18 -12.52
C GLU A 96 -5.22 3.74 -12.63
N GLU A 97 -5.05 3.13 -13.80
CA GLU A 97 -5.51 1.76 -14.02
C GLU A 97 -4.69 0.75 -13.22
N ALA A 98 -3.37 0.92 -13.10
CA ALA A 98 -2.53 0.07 -12.26
C ALA A 98 -2.87 0.18 -10.76
N ILE A 99 -3.20 1.38 -10.28
CA ILE A 99 -3.70 1.62 -8.92
C ILE A 99 -5.04 0.91 -8.72
N ALA A 100 -6.00 1.12 -9.63
CA ALA A 100 -7.31 0.51 -9.58
C ALA A 100 -7.23 -1.03 -9.60
N GLU A 101 -6.38 -1.60 -10.47
CA GLU A 101 -6.13 -3.04 -10.50
C GLU A 101 -5.51 -3.55 -9.19
N SER A 102 -4.57 -2.82 -8.60
CA SER A 102 -3.95 -3.20 -7.33
C SER A 102 -4.94 -3.21 -6.17
N VAL A 103 -5.87 -2.24 -6.13
CA VAL A 103 -6.96 -2.20 -5.13
C VAL A 103 -7.90 -3.40 -5.32
N ARG A 104 -8.30 -3.71 -6.56
CA ARG A 104 -9.12 -4.90 -6.89
C ARG A 104 -8.41 -6.20 -6.55
N TRP A 105 -7.11 -6.30 -6.85
CA TRP A 105 -6.29 -7.46 -6.55
C TRP A 105 -6.24 -7.73 -5.05
N LEU A 106 -6.16 -6.69 -4.21
CA LEU A 106 -6.26 -6.81 -2.75
C LEU A 106 -7.65 -7.25 -2.26
N GLY A 107 -8.63 -7.38 -3.16
CA GLY A 107 -9.98 -7.85 -2.89
C GLY A 107 -10.94 -6.77 -2.40
N TYR A 108 -10.65 -5.50 -2.73
CA TYR A 108 -11.52 -4.38 -2.40
C TYR A 108 -12.17 -3.79 -3.64
N ALA A 109 -13.36 -3.21 -3.45
CA ALA A 109 -14.10 -2.52 -4.49
C ALA A 109 -14.61 -1.18 -3.92
N TRP A 110 -14.62 -0.16 -4.78
CA TRP A 110 -15.18 1.17 -4.48
C TRP A 110 -16.59 1.34 -5.08
N GLY A 111 -17.15 0.32 -5.72
CA GLY A 111 -18.45 0.41 -6.38
C GLY A 111 -18.47 1.51 -7.44
N GLU A 112 -19.47 2.39 -7.35
CA GLU A 112 -19.63 3.56 -8.22
C GLU A 112 -18.75 4.75 -7.79
N HIS A 113 -18.09 4.67 -6.63
CA HIS A 113 -17.37 5.77 -5.98
C HIS A 113 -15.91 5.91 -6.46
N ARG A 114 -15.74 6.04 -7.78
CA ARG A 114 -14.48 6.41 -8.42
C ARG A 114 -14.50 7.91 -8.71
N TYR A 115 -13.60 8.66 -8.08
CA TYR A 115 -13.54 10.11 -8.19
C TYR A 115 -12.15 10.59 -8.61
N HIS A 116 -12.08 11.84 -9.06
CA HIS A 116 -10.85 12.55 -9.37
C HIS A 116 -10.94 13.96 -8.77
N ALA A 117 -9.86 14.44 -8.14
CA ALA A 117 -9.82 15.81 -7.63
C ALA A 117 -10.06 16.85 -8.75
N SER A 118 -9.69 16.52 -9.98
CA SER A 118 -9.95 17.33 -11.17
C SER A 118 -11.42 17.46 -11.56
N ASP A 119 -12.30 16.57 -11.09
CA ASP A 119 -13.76 16.74 -11.24
C ASP A 119 -14.26 17.96 -10.46
N TYR A 120 -13.55 18.35 -9.40
CA TYR A 120 -13.92 19.45 -8.51
C TYR A 120 -13.25 20.78 -8.83
N TYR A 121 -12.46 20.90 -9.92
CA TYR A 121 -11.76 22.16 -10.23
C TYR A 121 -12.72 23.35 -10.36
N GLY A 122 -13.93 23.13 -10.89
CA GLY A 122 -14.98 24.16 -10.93
C GLY A 122 -15.38 24.65 -9.54
N ASP A 123 -15.69 23.72 -8.64
CA ASP A 123 -16.03 24.02 -7.25
C ASP A 123 -14.88 24.66 -6.49
N LEU A 124 -13.67 24.11 -6.60
CA LEU A 124 -12.46 24.65 -5.98
C LEU A 124 -12.19 26.08 -6.46
N TYR A 125 -12.41 26.39 -7.73
CA TYR A 125 -12.23 27.74 -8.26
C TYR A 125 -13.28 28.70 -7.71
N ARG A 126 -14.56 28.30 -7.70
CA ARG A 126 -15.67 29.10 -7.14
C ARG A 126 -15.46 29.39 -5.65
N LEU A 127 -15.04 28.38 -4.89
CA LEU A 127 -14.76 28.53 -3.45
C LEU A 127 -13.54 29.43 -3.22
N ALA A 128 -12.55 29.43 -4.12
CA ALA A 128 -11.41 30.33 -4.06
C ALA A 128 -11.83 31.79 -4.30
N GLU A 129 -12.72 32.04 -5.26
CA GLU A 129 -13.34 33.36 -5.46
C GLU A 129 -14.12 33.79 -4.20
N TRP A 130 -14.84 32.88 -3.55
CA TRP A 130 -15.52 33.16 -2.28
C TRP A 130 -14.54 33.59 -1.19
N PHE A 131 -13.42 32.87 -0.99
CA PHE A 131 -12.39 33.28 -0.02
C PHE A 131 -11.82 34.68 -0.32
N ILE A 132 -11.61 35.03 -1.60
CA ILE A 132 -11.16 36.37 -2.00
C ILE A 132 -12.21 37.41 -1.61
N LEU A 133 -13.49 37.17 -1.93
CA LEU A 133 -14.59 38.09 -1.63
C LEU A 133 -14.80 38.30 -0.13
N GLN A 134 -14.54 37.30 0.70
CA GLN A 134 -14.55 37.43 2.17
C GLN A 134 -13.28 38.10 2.74
N GLY A 135 -12.33 38.49 1.88
CA GLY A 135 -11.06 39.07 2.30
C GLY A 135 -10.08 38.07 2.94
N LEU A 136 -10.40 36.77 2.84
CA LEU A 136 -9.67 35.63 3.41
C LEU A 136 -8.66 35.00 2.44
N ALA A 137 -8.54 35.54 1.23
CA ALA A 137 -7.49 35.21 0.28
C ALA A 137 -7.07 36.45 -0.52
N TYR A 138 -5.86 36.42 -1.08
CA TYR A 138 -5.32 37.48 -1.93
C TYR A 138 -4.36 36.89 -2.96
N VAL A 139 -4.27 37.55 -4.11
CA VAL A 139 -3.24 37.21 -5.11
C VAL A 139 -1.92 37.80 -4.65
N ASP A 140 -0.88 36.97 -4.59
CA ASP A 140 0.49 37.38 -4.31
C ASP A 140 1.30 37.41 -5.61
N SER A 141 2.06 38.48 -5.80
CA SER A 141 2.88 38.71 -7.00
C SER A 141 4.38 38.72 -6.67
N GLN A 142 4.75 38.28 -5.47
CA GLN A 142 6.15 38.06 -5.10
C GLN A 142 6.75 36.87 -5.85
N SER A 143 8.07 36.91 -6.06
CA SER A 143 8.82 35.73 -6.49
C SER A 143 8.75 34.63 -5.44
N LEU A 144 8.92 33.37 -5.87
CA LEU A 144 8.95 32.21 -4.97
C LEU A 144 10.02 32.35 -3.88
N GLU A 145 11.19 32.90 -4.21
CA GLU A 145 12.27 33.15 -3.25
C GLU A 145 11.87 34.18 -2.20
N ALA A 146 11.23 35.28 -2.62
CA ALA A 146 10.77 36.31 -1.70
C ALA A 146 9.63 35.82 -0.80
N MET A 147 8.73 34.97 -1.31
CA MET A 147 7.71 34.31 -0.49
C MET A 147 8.33 33.38 0.55
N ARG A 148 9.32 32.55 0.15
CA ARG A 148 10.05 31.66 1.07
C ARG A 148 10.77 32.43 2.16
N ALA A 149 11.47 33.50 1.81
CA ALA A 149 12.19 34.34 2.78
C ALA A 149 11.22 34.97 3.79
N ARG A 150 10.06 35.46 3.35
CA ARG A 150 9.05 36.07 4.23
C ARG A 150 8.26 35.09 5.06
N ARG A 151 8.19 33.81 4.66
CA ARG A 151 7.51 32.77 5.45
C ARG A 151 8.17 32.55 6.81
N GLY A 152 9.41 32.98 6.99
CA GLY A 152 10.18 32.79 8.21
C GLY A 152 10.64 31.34 8.39
N THR A 153 11.01 30.99 9.61
CA THR A 153 11.50 29.65 9.97
C THR A 153 10.68 29.07 11.13
N LEU A 154 11.05 27.88 11.61
CA LEU A 154 10.47 27.31 12.83
C LEU A 154 10.76 28.15 14.09
N THR A 155 11.76 29.03 14.06
CA THR A 155 12.16 29.88 15.19
C THR A 155 11.89 31.36 14.97
N GLN A 156 11.59 31.78 13.74
CA GLN A 156 11.32 33.17 13.37
C GLN A 156 9.95 33.29 12.70
N SER A 157 9.13 34.21 13.20
CA SER A 157 7.82 34.52 12.62
C SER A 157 7.93 34.98 11.18
N GLY A 158 6.88 34.75 10.39
CA GLY A 158 6.77 35.28 9.05
C GLY A 158 6.46 36.78 9.05
N SER A 159 6.55 37.39 7.87
CA SER A 159 6.16 38.78 7.63
C SER A 159 5.21 38.88 6.46
N ASP A 160 4.28 39.83 6.53
CA ASP A 160 3.27 40.02 5.49
C ASP A 160 3.91 40.28 4.11
N SER A 161 3.28 39.72 3.08
CA SER A 161 3.56 40.09 1.69
C SER A 161 3.19 41.56 1.46
N PRO A 162 3.93 42.33 0.65
CA PRO A 162 3.51 43.67 0.25
C PRO A 162 2.16 43.67 -0.50
N TYR A 163 1.73 42.52 -1.04
CA TYR A 163 0.45 42.36 -1.73
C TYR A 163 -0.68 41.84 -0.82
N ARG A 164 -0.41 41.57 0.47
CA ARG A 164 -1.41 41.05 1.42
C ARG A 164 -2.58 42.01 1.64
N GLY A 165 -2.32 43.31 1.49
CA GLY A 165 -3.30 44.39 1.62
C GLY A 165 -4.13 44.68 0.37
N ARG A 166 -3.99 43.91 -0.72
CA ARG A 166 -4.83 44.07 -1.92
C ARG A 166 -6.32 44.01 -1.57
N SER A 167 -7.10 44.84 -2.26
CA SER A 167 -8.55 44.78 -2.15
C SER A 167 -9.08 43.45 -2.70
N ALA A 168 -10.26 43.02 -2.23
CA ALA A 168 -10.93 41.84 -2.76
C ALA A 168 -11.19 41.96 -4.27
N GLY A 169 -11.58 43.15 -4.76
CA GLY A 169 -11.81 43.41 -6.18
C GLY A 169 -10.55 43.26 -7.03
N GLU A 170 -9.42 43.81 -6.59
CA GLU A 170 -8.13 43.65 -7.29
C GLU A 170 -7.67 42.18 -7.31
N SER A 171 -7.76 41.48 -6.17
CA SER A 171 -7.37 40.07 -6.12
C SER A 171 -8.28 39.19 -6.99
N LEU A 172 -9.58 39.50 -7.06
CA LEU A 172 -10.53 38.76 -7.89
C LEU A 172 -10.26 38.96 -9.38
N ASP A 173 -9.99 40.20 -9.81
CA ASP A 173 -9.58 40.51 -11.19
C ASP A 173 -8.32 39.72 -11.58
N LEU A 174 -7.27 39.82 -10.75
CA LEU A 174 -6.01 39.12 -11.00
C LEU A 174 -6.21 37.61 -11.04
N PHE A 175 -6.99 37.02 -10.12
CA PHE A 175 -7.22 35.58 -10.09
C PHE A 175 -7.97 35.09 -11.34
N ARG A 176 -8.95 35.86 -11.83
CA ARG A 176 -9.64 35.57 -13.11
C ARG A 176 -8.70 35.65 -14.31
N ARG A 177 -7.79 36.63 -14.34
CA ARG A 177 -6.78 36.77 -15.39
C ARG A 177 -5.70 35.69 -15.33
N MET A 178 -5.34 35.22 -14.14
CA MET A 178 -4.52 34.02 -13.95
C MET A 178 -5.23 32.80 -14.57
N ARG A 179 -6.54 32.63 -14.32
CA ARG A 179 -7.36 31.56 -14.90
C ARG A 179 -7.52 31.65 -16.42
N ALA A 180 -7.46 32.86 -16.97
CA ALA A 180 -7.51 33.15 -18.41
C ALA A 180 -6.16 32.96 -19.12
N GLY A 181 -5.08 32.67 -18.39
CA GLY A 181 -3.75 32.41 -18.97
C GLY A 181 -2.97 33.67 -19.36
N GLU A 182 -3.29 34.83 -18.79
CA GLU A 182 -2.65 36.10 -19.16
C GLU A 182 -1.20 36.22 -18.65
N PHE A 183 -0.85 35.51 -17.57
CA PHE A 183 0.45 35.62 -16.91
C PHE A 183 1.28 34.36 -17.05
N PRO A 184 2.62 34.45 -17.15
CA PRO A 184 3.47 33.27 -17.23
C PRO A 184 3.52 32.47 -15.91
N ASP A 185 4.02 31.23 -16.00
CA ASP A 185 4.25 30.36 -14.85
C ASP A 185 5.01 31.08 -13.72
N GLY A 186 4.48 30.96 -12.49
CA GLY A 186 5.11 31.53 -11.29
C GLY A 186 5.00 33.05 -11.15
N ALA A 187 4.37 33.76 -12.09
CA ALA A 187 4.17 35.21 -11.97
C ALA A 187 3.30 35.57 -10.76
N HIS A 188 2.21 34.82 -10.55
CA HIS A 188 1.27 35.02 -9.46
C HIS A 188 0.86 33.70 -8.81
N VAL A 189 0.46 33.78 -7.55
CA VAL A 189 -0.18 32.69 -6.81
C VAL A 189 -1.38 33.23 -6.03
N LEU A 190 -2.37 32.39 -5.76
CA LEU A 190 -3.41 32.72 -4.79
C LEU A 190 -3.01 32.18 -3.42
N ARG A 191 -3.08 33.00 -2.38
CA ARG A 191 -2.77 32.61 -1.00
C ARG A 191 -3.97 32.84 -0.09
N LEU A 192 -4.18 31.95 0.87
CA LEU A 192 -5.08 32.22 1.98
C LEU A 192 -4.47 33.30 2.88
N LYS A 193 -5.32 34.10 3.50
CA LYS A 193 -4.97 35.15 4.46
C LYS A 193 -5.31 34.64 5.86
N ILE A 194 -4.33 34.08 6.54
CA ILE A 194 -4.48 33.45 7.87
C ILE A 194 -3.62 34.22 8.87
N ASP A 195 -2.44 33.70 9.21
CA ASP A 195 -1.59 34.28 10.25
C ASP A 195 -0.10 34.03 9.96
N MET A 196 0.60 35.07 9.52
CA MET A 196 2.05 35.02 9.28
C MET A 196 2.86 34.81 10.56
N GLY A 197 2.29 35.09 11.75
CA GLY A 197 2.91 34.87 13.05
C GLY A 197 2.74 33.45 13.60
N SER A 198 1.95 32.59 12.93
CA SER A 198 1.61 31.27 13.46
C SER A 198 2.86 30.40 13.70
N ALA A 199 2.85 29.64 14.81
CA ALA A 199 3.86 28.61 15.06
C ALA A 199 3.78 27.46 14.03
N ASN A 200 2.59 27.20 13.48
CA ASN A 200 2.41 26.24 12.41
C ASN A 200 2.67 26.91 11.05
N MET A 201 3.71 26.47 10.34
CA MET A 201 4.08 27.03 9.04
C MET A 201 2.97 26.91 7.99
N ASN A 202 2.10 25.90 8.08
CA ASN A 202 0.99 25.69 7.15
C ASN A 202 -0.12 26.73 7.29
N LEU A 203 -0.17 27.44 8.42
CA LEU A 203 -1.09 28.57 8.64
C LEU A 203 -0.48 29.93 8.27
N ARG A 204 0.76 29.96 7.79
CA ARG A 204 1.43 31.20 7.33
C ARG A 204 1.09 31.49 5.88
N ASP A 205 -0.14 31.99 5.67
CA ASP A 205 -0.72 32.34 4.37
C ASP A 205 -0.37 31.31 3.27
N PRO A 206 -0.83 30.06 3.37
CA PRO A 206 -0.46 29.01 2.42
C PRO A 206 -0.92 29.36 1.00
N THR A 207 -0.12 28.96 0.01
CA THR A 207 -0.53 29.02 -1.40
C THR A 207 -1.60 27.98 -1.66
N ILE A 208 -2.65 28.36 -2.37
CA ILE A 208 -3.77 27.47 -2.73
C ILE A 208 -3.96 27.30 -4.23
N TYR A 209 -3.46 28.23 -5.05
CA TYR A 209 -3.36 28.06 -6.51
C TYR A 209 -2.03 28.57 -7.04
N ARG A 210 -1.53 27.90 -8.07
CA ARG A 210 -0.38 28.35 -8.87
C ARG A 210 -0.71 28.34 -10.35
N ILE A 211 -0.05 29.21 -11.11
CA ILE A 211 -0.05 29.17 -12.57
C ILE A 211 0.89 28.06 -13.05
N ARG A 212 0.39 27.23 -13.97
CA ARG A 212 1.16 26.21 -14.68
C ARG A 212 0.53 25.99 -16.05
N HIS A 213 1.24 26.32 -17.12
CA HIS A 213 0.83 26.01 -18.49
C HIS A 213 1.27 24.59 -18.84
N ALA A 214 0.47 23.60 -18.44
CA ALA A 214 0.68 22.19 -18.74
C ALA A 214 -0.66 21.53 -19.07
N THR A 215 -0.63 20.54 -19.97
CA THR A 215 -1.80 19.74 -20.32
C THR A 215 -2.10 18.73 -19.22
N HIS A 216 -3.31 18.80 -18.66
CA HIS A 216 -3.79 17.82 -17.69
C HIS A 216 -4.33 16.57 -18.42
N HIS A 217 -4.02 15.37 -17.93
CA HIS A 217 -4.41 14.11 -18.58
C HIS A 217 -5.94 13.95 -18.73
N ARG A 218 -6.74 14.44 -17.76
CA ARG A 218 -8.22 14.50 -17.86
C ARG A 218 -8.82 15.79 -18.42
N THR A 219 -8.43 16.95 -17.88
CA THR A 219 -9.06 18.25 -18.24
C THR A 219 -8.39 18.96 -19.42
N GLY A 220 -7.37 18.34 -20.03
CA GLY A 220 -6.66 18.89 -21.18
C GLY A 220 -6.04 20.25 -20.90
N ASN A 221 -6.25 21.21 -21.79
CA ASN A 221 -5.79 22.60 -21.64
C ASN A 221 -6.89 23.51 -21.10
N ALA A 222 -7.97 22.95 -20.53
CA ALA A 222 -9.04 23.77 -19.98
C ALA A 222 -8.55 24.66 -18.83
N TRP A 223 -7.53 24.24 -18.09
CA TRP A 223 -6.98 24.94 -16.92
C TRP A 223 -5.49 25.28 -17.10
N CYS A 224 -5.10 26.47 -16.65
CA CYS A 224 -3.70 26.93 -16.54
C CYS A 224 -3.34 27.38 -15.12
N ILE A 225 -4.28 27.24 -14.19
CA ILE A 225 -4.07 27.36 -12.75
C ILE A 225 -4.53 26.07 -12.09
N TYR A 226 -3.75 25.59 -11.13
CA TYR A 226 -4.01 24.31 -10.48
C TYR A 226 -4.04 24.49 -8.96
N PRO A 227 -5.02 23.90 -8.28
CA PRO A 227 -5.10 23.95 -6.82
C PRO A 227 -3.92 23.17 -6.22
N LEU A 228 -3.47 23.57 -5.04
CA LEU A 228 -2.49 22.80 -4.27
C LEU A 228 -3.18 21.80 -3.33
N TYR A 229 -2.44 20.74 -2.98
CA TYR A 229 -2.90 19.63 -2.14
C TYR A 229 -3.74 20.08 -0.94
N ASP A 230 -3.20 20.95 -0.07
CA ASP A 230 -3.90 21.37 1.16
C ASP A 230 -5.24 22.05 0.91
N TYR A 231 -5.41 22.68 -0.25
CA TYR A 231 -6.66 23.33 -0.63
C TYR A 231 -7.66 22.34 -1.22
N ALA A 232 -7.20 21.49 -2.14
CA ALA A 232 -8.06 20.52 -2.81
C ALA A 232 -8.53 19.40 -1.88
N HIS A 233 -7.65 18.92 -1.01
CA HIS A 233 -7.83 17.65 -0.31
C HIS A 233 -9.05 17.63 0.63
N GLY A 234 -9.13 18.62 1.53
CA GLY A 234 -10.25 18.71 2.48
C GLY A 234 -11.56 19.08 1.80
N ILE A 235 -11.53 19.97 0.80
CA ILE A 235 -12.74 20.33 0.05
C ILE A 235 -13.28 19.12 -0.71
N SER A 236 -12.40 18.33 -1.34
CA SER A 236 -12.80 17.08 -2.00
C SER A 236 -13.43 16.10 -1.00
N ASP A 237 -12.84 15.95 0.19
CA ASP A 237 -13.43 15.13 1.26
C ASP A 237 -14.83 15.62 1.66
N ALA A 238 -15.05 16.94 1.74
CA ALA A 238 -16.34 17.50 2.11
C ALA A 238 -17.39 17.33 0.99
N LEU A 239 -17.02 17.56 -0.28
CA LEU A 239 -17.88 17.38 -1.45
C LEU A 239 -18.29 15.91 -1.63
N GLU A 240 -17.42 14.98 -1.25
CA GLU A 240 -17.70 13.54 -1.25
C GLU A 240 -18.41 13.04 0.01
N HIS A 241 -18.70 13.93 0.97
CA HIS A 241 -19.28 13.56 2.26
C HIS A 241 -18.47 12.50 3.03
N VAL A 242 -17.15 12.52 2.87
CA VAL A 242 -16.22 11.74 3.70
C VAL A 242 -16.49 12.08 5.16
N THR A 243 -16.31 11.09 6.03
CA THR A 243 -16.51 11.24 7.48
C THR A 243 -15.18 11.15 8.22
N HIS A 244 -14.35 10.18 7.82
CA HIS A 244 -13.06 9.88 8.42
C HIS A 244 -11.99 9.94 7.33
N SER A 245 -11.33 11.10 7.23
CA SER A 245 -10.24 11.35 6.30
C SER A 245 -8.94 10.81 6.89
N ILE A 246 -8.49 9.64 6.43
CA ILE A 246 -7.36 8.93 7.04
C ILE A 246 -6.10 9.15 6.20
N CYS A 247 -5.03 9.64 6.82
CA CYS A 247 -3.74 9.90 6.18
C CYS A 247 -2.58 9.53 7.11
N THR A 248 -1.33 9.74 6.66
CA THR A 248 -0.15 9.42 7.47
C THR A 248 0.31 10.61 8.31
N LEU A 249 1.12 10.36 9.34
CA LEU A 249 1.61 11.38 10.28
C LEU A 249 2.36 12.55 9.64
N GLU A 250 2.92 12.38 8.44
CA GLU A 250 3.51 13.47 7.67
C GLU A 250 2.55 14.65 7.44
N PHE A 251 1.24 14.39 7.48
CA PHE A 251 0.18 15.39 7.30
C PHE A 251 -0.43 15.88 8.62
N ALA A 252 0.12 15.51 9.78
CA ALA A 252 -0.41 15.94 11.08
C ALA A 252 -0.38 17.46 11.25
N ASP A 253 0.70 18.12 10.80
CA ASP A 253 0.83 19.58 10.83
C ASP A 253 -0.03 20.28 9.78
N HIS A 254 -0.59 19.53 8.82
CA HIS A 254 -1.51 20.04 7.80
C HIS A 254 -2.97 20.06 8.29
N ARG A 255 -3.32 19.24 9.30
CA ARG A 255 -4.68 19.18 9.87
C ARG A 255 -5.23 20.54 10.30
N PRO A 256 -4.48 21.44 10.97
CA PRO A 256 -5.01 22.75 11.33
C PRO A 256 -5.43 23.59 10.12
N LEU A 257 -4.74 23.46 8.98
CA LEU A 257 -5.12 24.13 7.75
C LEU A 257 -6.36 23.47 7.11
N TYR A 258 -6.40 22.13 7.09
CA TYR A 258 -7.56 21.35 6.67
C TYR A 258 -8.82 21.79 7.42
N ASP A 259 -8.76 21.81 8.77
CA ASP A 259 -9.87 22.22 9.62
C ASP A 259 -10.24 23.69 9.36
N TRP A 260 -9.26 24.60 9.27
CA TRP A 260 -9.50 26.02 9.04
C TRP A 260 -10.25 26.26 7.71
N ILE A 261 -9.87 25.59 6.62
CA ILE A 261 -10.52 25.75 5.32
C ILE A 261 -11.99 25.32 5.41
N LEU A 262 -12.23 24.13 5.97
CA LEU A 262 -13.59 23.57 6.04
C LEU A 262 -14.50 24.34 6.98
N GLU A 263 -13.98 24.77 8.14
CA GLU A 263 -14.74 25.58 9.09
C GLU A 263 -15.12 26.93 8.48
N ARG A 264 -14.21 27.61 7.78
CA ARG A 264 -14.53 28.88 7.10
C ARG A 264 -15.59 28.71 6.02
N LEU A 265 -15.49 27.66 5.21
CA LEU A 265 -16.48 27.36 4.19
C LEU A 265 -17.86 27.04 4.82
N ALA A 266 -17.89 26.29 5.92
CA ALA A 266 -19.12 25.97 6.65
C ALA A 266 -19.77 27.21 7.27
N ASP A 267 -18.98 28.06 7.94
CA ASP A 267 -19.45 29.33 8.51
C ASP A 267 -19.97 30.28 7.42
N GLY A 268 -19.40 30.17 6.22
CA GLY A 268 -19.82 30.88 5.01
C GLY A 268 -21.03 30.29 4.28
N GLY A 269 -21.65 29.23 4.82
CA GLY A 269 -22.76 28.51 4.19
C GLY A 269 -22.39 27.83 2.87
N GLN A 270 -21.10 27.57 2.61
CA GLN A 270 -20.62 26.89 1.41
C GLN A 270 -20.54 25.37 1.56
N LEU A 271 -20.50 24.87 2.80
CA LEU A 271 -20.47 23.45 3.15
C LEU A 271 -21.41 23.16 4.31
N ASP A 272 -22.08 22.02 4.25
CA ASP A 272 -22.92 21.55 5.34
C ASP A 272 -22.11 20.89 6.46
N ARG A 273 -22.61 21.00 7.69
CA ARG A 273 -22.11 20.26 8.84
C ARG A 273 -22.89 18.94 8.99
N PRO A 274 -22.30 17.85 9.52
CA PRO A 274 -20.94 17.73 10.06
C PRO A 274 -19.86 17.67 8.96
N LEU A 275 -18.70 18.27 9.25
CA LEU A 275 -17.53 18.27 8.35
C LEU A 275 -16.71 16.98 8.51
N PRO A 276 -16.02 16.51 7.43
CA PRO A 276 -15.06 15.41 7.54
C PRO A 276 -13.97 15.75 8.56
N ARG A 277 -13.46 14.75 9.27
CA ARG A 277 -12.32 14.91 10.19
C ARG A 277 -11.11 14.12 9.74
N GLN A 278 -9.94 14.76 9.80
CA GLN A 278 -8.66 14.12 9.49
C GLN A 278 -8.12 13.34 10.71
N TYR A 279 -7.65 12.12 10.46
CA TYR A 279 -6.99 11.28 11.45
C TYR A 279 -5.71 10.67 10.88
N GLU A 280 -4.61 10.79 11.61
CA GLU A 280 -3.29 10.36 11.13
C GLU A 280 -2.81 9.08 11.81
N PHE A 281 -2.20 8.20 11.01
CA PHE A 281 -1.53 6.99 11.51
C PHE A 281 -0.06 6.93 11.04
N ALA A 282 0.74 6.14 11.76
CA ALA A 282 2.13 5.94 11.40
C ALA A 282 2.24 5.10 10.12
N ARG A 283 2.99 5.64 9.15
CA ARG A 283 3.38 4.94 7.92
C ARG A 283 4.03 3.59 8.21
N LEU A 284 3.95 2.69 7.24
CA LEU A 284 4.70 1.43 7.27
C LEU A 284 6.20 1.72 7.11
N ASN A 285 7.02 1.17 8.01
CA ASN A 285 8.46 1.03 7.81
C ASN A 285 8.82 -0.44 8.02
N LEU A 286 9.47 -1.05 7.03
CA LEU A 286 9.77 -2.48 6.99
C LEU A 286 11.28 -2.63 6.87
N THR A 287 11.91 -3.47 7.68
CA THR A 287 13.35 -3.74 7.58
C THR A 287 13.70 -4.25 6.19
N TYR A 288 14.90 -3.93 5.70
CA TYR A 288 15.42 -4.30 4.37
C TYR A 288 14.66 -3.76 3.14
N VAL A 289 13.56 -3.01 3.34
CA VAL A 289 12.71 -2.52 2.25
C VAL A 289 12.69 -0.99 2.21
N VAL A 290 12.84 -0.43 1.01
CA VAL A 290 12.72 1.01 0.76
C VAL A 290 11.36 1.33 0.16
N LEU A 291 10.56 2.16 0.85
CA LEU A 291 9.24 2.59 0.36
C LEU A 291 9.23 4.02 -0.19
N SER A 292 10.37 4.71 -0.24
CA SER A 292 10.44 6.05 -0.81
C SER A 292 10.31 5.97 -2.34
N LYS A 293 9.27 6.58 -2.89
CA LYS A 293 9.01 6.63 -4.33
C LYS A 293 10.21 7.13 -5.14
N ARG A 294 10.88 8.20 -4.69
CA ARG A 294 12.10 8.71 -5.33
C ARG A 294 13.19 7.64 -5.47
N LYS A 295 13.39 6.84 -4.42
CA LYS A 295 14.38 5.75 -4.44
C LYS A 295 13.91 4.58 -5.32
N LEU A 296 12.61 4.28 -5.34
CA LEU A 296 12.06 3.23 -6.22
C LEU A 296 12.21 3.61 -7.70
N ILE A 297 11.96 4.87 -8.06
CA ILE A 297 12.23 5.41 -9.40
C ILE A 297 13.71 5.22 -9.74
N GLU A 298 14.61 5.61 -8.84
CA GLU A 298 16.06 5.47 -9.04
C GLU A 298 16.47 4.00 -9.29
N LEU A 299 15.86 3.03 -8.60
CA LEU A 299 16.13 1.60 -8.83
C LEU A 299 15.77 1.16 -10.25
N VAL A 300 14.63 1.63 -10.76
CA VAL A 300 14.14 1.31 -12.11
C VAL A 300 14.96 2.03 -13.17
N GLU A 301 15.17 3.34 -13.04
CA GLU A 301 15.91 4.16 -14.01
C GLU A 301 17.37 3.71 -14.15
N ARG A 302 18.01 3.34 -13.03
CA ARG A 302 19.39 2.82 -13.02
C ARG A 302 19.48 1.32 -13.33
N ARG A 303 18.36 0.65 -13.63
CA ARG A 303 18.28 -0.77 -14.00
C ARG A 303 18.91 -1.70 -12.95
N TYR A 304 18.74 -1.39 -11.66
CA TYR A 304 19.05 -2.33 -10.58
C TYR A 304 17.97 -3.42 -10.44
N VAL A 305 16.80 -3.19 -11.05
CA VAL A 305 15.66 -4.10 -11.16
C VAL A 305 15.15 -4.12 -12.60
N ASP A 306 14.39 -5.14 -12.97
CA ASP A 306 13.87 -5.33 -14.33
C ASP A 306 12.76 -4.33 -14.68
N GLY A 307 12.10 -3.75 -13.68
CA GLY A 307 10.99 -2.84 -13.83
C GLY A 307 10.22 -2.64 -12.52
N TRP A 308 9.07 -1.98 -12.60
CA TRP A 308 8.20 -1.76 -11.44
C TRP A 308 7.54 -3.04 -10.93
N ASP A 309 7.39 -4.06 -11.77
CA ASP A 309 6.82 -5.37 -11.44
C ASP A 309 7.89 -6.42 -11.09
N ASP A 310 9.17 -6.04 -10.99
CA ASP A 310 10.23 -6.95 -10.57
C ASP A 310 9.87 -7.61 -9.22
N PRO A 311 9.98 -8.95 -9.06
CA PRO A 311 9.63 -9.63 -7.81
C PRO A 311 10.38 -9.13 -6.57
N ARG A 312 11.51 -8.44 -6.73
CA ARG A 312 12.28 -7.82 -5.64
C ARG A 312 11.76 -6.45 -5.23
N MET A 313 10.95 -5.81 -6.08
CA MET A 313 10.38 -4.50 -5.80
C MET A 313 9.26 -4.60 -4.75
N PRO A 314 9.15 -3.63 -3.83
CA PRO A 314 8.09 -3.61 -2.83
C PRO A 314 6.76 -3.05 -3.36
N THR A 315 6.58 -3.08 -4.67
CA THR A 315 5.34 -2.70 -5.35
C THR A 315 4.30 -3.80 -5.21
N LEU A 316 3.01 -3.44 -5.31
CA LEU A 316 1.94 -4.45 -5.31
C LEU A 316 1.97 -5.31 -6.57
N VAL A 317 2.33 -4.72 -7.71
CA VAL A 317 2.55 -5.47 -8.96
C VAL A 317 3.73 -6.44 -8.86
N GLY A 318 4.84 -6.02 -8.24
CA GLY A 318 6.00 -6.87 -7.98
C GLY A 318 5.72 -8.00 -7.00
N ALA A 319 4.99 -7.71 -5.92
CA ALA A 319 4.54 -8.74 -4.99
C ALA A 319 3.59 -9.76 -5.64
N ARG A 320 2.66 -9.30 -6.47
CA ARG A 320 1.79 -10.21 -7.22
C ARG A 320 2.61 -11.12 -8.13
N ARG A 321 3.60 -10.58 -8.86
CA ARG A 321 4.50 -11.37 -9.71
C ARG A 321 5.40 -12.33 -8.91
N ARG A 322 5.83 -11.95 -7.71
CA ARG A 322 6.56 -12.82 -6.75
C ARG A 322 5.73 -14.04 -6.31
N GLY A 323 4.40 -13.95 -6.38
CA GLY A 323 3.49 -14.98 -5.87
C GLY A 323 2.98 -14.70 -4.45
N PHE A 324 3.13 -13.47 -3.96
CA PHE A 324 2.41 -13.04 -2.76
C PHE A 324 0.91 -13.02 -3.04
N THR A 325 0.13 -13.19 -1.99
CA THR A 325 -1.32 -13.28 -2.09
C THR A 325 -1.96 -12.05 -1.46
N ALA A 326 -3.11 -11.64 -2.01
CA ALA A 326 -3.91 -10.57 -1.43
C ALA A 326 -4.29 -10.86 0.03
N ALA A 327 -4.66 -12.11 0.33
CA ALA A 327 -4.98 -12.56 1.67
C ALA A 327 -3.78 -12.40 2.64
N GLY A 328 -2.57 -12.79 2.21
CA GLY A 328 -1.35 -12.61 3.00
C GLY A 328 -1.02 -11.13 3.25
N ILE A 329 -1.22 -10.24 2.27
CA ILE A 329 -1.03 -8.79 2.45
C ILE A 329 -2.05 -8.21 3.44
N ARG A 330 -3.33 -8.63 3.33
CA ARG A 330 -4.38 -8.21 4.28
C ARG A 330 -4.09 -8.69 5.69
N LEU A 331 -3.71 -9.97 5.85
CA LEU A 331 -3.30 -10.54 7.13
C LEU A 331 -2.12 -9.78 7.73
N PHE A 332 -1.11 -9.45 6.92
CA PHE A 332 0.02 -8.63 7.36
C PHE A 332 -0.44 -7.26 7.86
N ALA A 333 -1.28 -6.56 7.10
CA ALA A 333 -1.78 -5.24 7.48
C ALA A 333 -2.61 -5.26 8.78
N GLU A 334 -3.43 -6.30 8.99
CA GLU A 334 -4.15 -6.50 10.26
C GLU A 334 -3.19 -6.83 11.41
N ARG A 335 -2.21 -7.71 11.20
CA ARG A 335 -1.27 -8.17 12.23
C ARG A 335 -0.38 -7.04 12.77
N ILE A 336 0.03 -6.11 11.92
CA ILE A 336 0.88 -4.98 12.34
C ILE A 336 0.10 -3.86 13.05
N GLY A 337 -1.24 -3.86 12.93
CA GLY A 337 -2.11 -2.86 13.55
C GLY A 337 -1.90 -1.42 13.05
N VAL A 338 -2.58 -0.50 13.75
CA VAL A 338 -2.63 0.92 13.40
C VAL A 338 -2.38 1.76 14.65
N ALA A 339 -1.22 2.42 14.68
CA ALA A 339 -0.76 3.26 15.79
C ALA A 339 -0.31 4.65 15.31
N LYS A 340 -0.18 5.59 16.24
CA LYS A 340 0.40 6.93 16.00
C LYS A 340 1.92 7.00 16.23
N ALA A 341 2.54 5.92 16.70
CA ALA A 341 3.99 5.84 16.84
C ALA A 341 4.57 5.04 15.68
N GLY A 342 5.61 5.58 15.04
CA GLY A 342 6.35 4.87 14.00
C GLY A 342 7.23 3.78 14.59
N THR A 343 7.06 2.55 14.10
CA THR A 343 7.92 1.42 14.45
C THR A 343 8.48 0.78 13.19
N TRP A 344 9.64 0.15 13.32
CA TRP A 344 10.17 -0.74 12.29
C TRP A 344 9.58 -2.12 12.49
N ILE A 345 8.90 -2.61 11.45
CA ILE A 345 8.40 -3.98 11.40
C ILE A 345 9.48 -4.81 10.71
N ASP A 346 9.77 -5.99 11.24
CA ASP A 346 10.71 -6.88 10.59
C ASP A 346 10.09 -7.55 9.35
N MET A 347 10.86 -7.69 8.27
CA MET A 347 10.41 -8.33 7.02
C MET A 347 9.86 -9.74 7.26
N SER A 348 10.37 -10.48 8.26
CA SER A 348 9.88 -11.81 8.62
C SER A 348 8.38 -11.83 8.92
N VAL A 349 7.81 -10.76 9.48
CA VAL A 349 6.37 -10.70 9.77
C VAL A 349 5.54 -10.78 8.48
N LEU A 350 5.97 -10.11 7.41
CA LEU A 350 5.33 -10.19 6.11
C LEU A 350 5.50 -11.58 5.49
N GLU A 351 6.71 -12.14 5.57
CA GLU A 351 6.99 -13.48 5.07
C GLU A 351 6.17 -14.55 5.80
N ASP A 352 6.00 -14.43 7.10
CA ASP A 352 5.21 -15.36 7.92
C ASP A 352 3.73 -15.29 7.56
N CYS A 353 3.18 -14.09 7.30
CA CYS A 353 1.81 -13.97 6.80
C CYS A 353 1.63 -14.64 5.44
N MET A 354 2.63 -14.54 4.56
CA MET A 354 2.62 -15.25 3.27
C MET A 354 2.75 -16.77 3.44
N ARG A 355 3.64 -17.23 4.31
CA ARG A 355 3.82 -18.65 4.62
C ARG A 355 2.54 -19.23 5.21
N GLU A 356 1.87 -18.51 6.11
CA GLU A 356 0.62 -18.93 6.73
C GLU A 356 -0.50 -19.11 5.70
N ASP A 357 -0.71 -18.10 4.84
CA ASP A 357 -1.71 -18.19 3.77
C ASP A 357 -1.38 -19.31 2.76
N LEU A 358 -0.14 -19.34 2.25
CA LEU A 358 0.29 -20.36 1.28
C LEU A 358 0.28 -21.76 1.87
N ASN A 359 0.63 -21.92 3.16
CA ASN A 359 0.56 -23.19 3.84
C ASN A 359 -0.86 -23.76 3.81
N ALA A 360 -1.90 -22.93 3.96
CA ALA A 360 -3.29 -23.38 3.95
C ALA A 360 -3.86 -23.64 2.54
N ARG A 361 -3.32 -22.99 1.50
CA ARG A 361 -3.96 -22.95 0.15
C ARG A 361 -3.14 -23.55 -1.01
N ALA A 362 -1.83 -23.76 -0.85
CA ALA A 362 -0.98 -24.18 -1.95
C ALA A 362 -0.84 -25.71 -2.03
N PRO A 363 -1.12 -26.35 -3.18
CA PRO A 363 -0.82 -27.76 -3.37
C PRO A 363 0.69 -28.03 -3.27
N ARG A 364 1.08 -29.10 -2.56
CA ARG A 364 2.47 -29.53 -2.44
C ARG A 364 2.94 -30.17 -3.73
N ARG A 365 4.12 -29.79 -4.20
CA ARG A 365 4.80 -30.34 -5.37
C ARG A 365 6.23 -30.68 -5.01
N ILE A 366 6.84 -31.53 -5.83
CA ILE A 366 8.25 -31.89 -5.73
C ILE A 366 8.94 -31.23 -6.92
N ALA A 367 10.00 -30.48 -6.63
CA ALA A 367 10.89 -29.90 -7.61
C ALA A 367 12.31 -30.13 -7.09
N VAL A 368 13.25 -30.30 -8.02
CA VAL A 368 14.68 -30.41 -7.76
C VAL A 368 15.34 -29.27 -8.50
N LEU A 369 16.04 -28.40 -7.78
CA LEU A 369 16.60 -27.14 -8.28
C LEU A 369 18.05 -27.30 -8.70
N ASP A 370 18.86 -28.05 -7.94
CA ASP A 370 20.23 -28.45 -8.29
C ASP A 370 20.30 -29.98 -8.40
N PRO A 371 19.94 -30.54 -9.57
CA PRO A 371 19.76 -31.97 -9.73
C PRO A 371 21.09 -32.73 -9.77
N ILE A 372 21.12 -33.85 -9.05
CA ILE A 372 22.04 -34.97 -9.30
C ILE A 372 21.25 -36.24 -9.59
N LYS A 373 21.83 -37.12 -10.40
CA LYS A 373 21.17 -38.37 -10.77
C LYS A 373 21.30 -39.37 -9.62
N LEU A 374 20.17 -39.98 -9.25
CA LEU A 374 20.13 -41.12 -8.34
C LEU A 374 19.72 -42.35 -9.15
N VAL A 375 20.59 -43.36 -9.18
CA VAL A 375 20.32 -44.63 -9.84
C VAL A 375 19.99 -45.69 -8.79
N LEU A 376 18.84 -46.33 -8.94
CA LEU A 376 18.44 -47.48 -8.13
C LEU A 376 18.96 -48.76 -8.78
N ASP A 377 20.07 -49.27 -8.25
CA ASP A 377 20.81 -50.42 -8.80
C ASP A 377 20.00 -51.73 -8.84
N ASN A 378 19.10 -51.91 -7.87
CA ASN A 378 18.25 -53.08 -7.75
C ASN A 378 16.86 -52.91 -8.36
N TYR A 379 16.57 -51.78 -9.01
CA TYR A 379 15.28 -51.54 -9.66
C TYR A 379 15.31 -52.04 -11.12
N PRO A 380 14.30 -52.83 -11.58
CA PRO A 380 14.33 -53.41 -12.92
C PRO A 380 14.43 -52.36 -14.04
N PRO A 381 15.38 -52.51 -14.99
CA PRO A 381 15.51 -51.58 -16.11
C PRO A 381 14.23 -51.49 -16.96
N GLY A 382 13.85 -50.26 -17.34
CA GLY A 382 12.69 -50.01 -18.20
C GLY A 382 11.33 -50.18 -17.51
N GLN A 383 11.30 -50.49 -16.21
CA GLN A 383 10.06 -50.51 -15.43
C GLN A 383 9.84 -49.17 -14.73
N SER A 384 8.59 -48.88 -14.43
CA SER A 384 8.18 -47.75 -13.61
C SER A 384 6.97 -48.12 -12.77
N GLU A 385 6.86 -47.53 -11.59
CA GLU A 385 5.73 -47.70 -10.70
C GLU A 385 5.07 -46.37 -10.39
N GLU A 386 3.76 -46.41 -10.21
CA GLU A 386 3.00 -45.26 -9.75
C GLU A 386 2.99 -45.22 -8.22
N CYS A 387 3.69 -44.26 -7.65
CA CYS A 387 3.55 -43.86 -6.26
C CYS A 387 2.46 -42.81 -6.12
N VAL A 388 1.83 -42.71 -4.96
CA VAL A 388 0.72 -41.77 -4.73
C VAL A 388 1.10 -40.74 -3.66
N ALA A 389 0.91 -39.46 -3.98
CA ALA A 389 1.20 -38.35 -3.09
C ALA A 389 -0.04 -37.47 -2.85
N PRO A 390 -0.38 -37.12 -1.60
CA PRO A 390 -1.44 -36.17 -1.33
C PRO A 390 -1.09 -34.80 -1.92
N ASN A 391 -2.11 -34.09 -2.44
CA ASN A 391 -1.95 -32.71 -2.87
C ASN A 391 -1.69 -31.77 -1.68
N HIS A 392 -2.16 -32.14 -0.49
CA HIS A 392 -1.89 -31.41 0.74
C HIS A 392 -1.91 -32.37 1.94
N PRO A 393 -0.98 -32.26 2.91
CA PRO A 393 -0.93 -33.18 4.04
C PRO A 393 -2.13 -33.04 5.00
N GLN A 394 -2.72 -31.85 5.12
CA GLN A 394 -3.83 -31.55 6.03
C GLN A 394 -5.19 -31.35 5.32
N GLN A 395 -5.23 -31.31 3.98
CA GLN A 395 -6.46 -31.09 3.19
C GLN A 395 -6.71 -32.34 2.34
N LEU A 396 -7.23 -33.38 2.99
CA LEU A 396 -7.41 -34.70 2.37
C LEU A 396 -8.40 -34.66 1.20
N GLU A 397 -9.35 -33.74 1.25
CA GLU A 397 -10.38 -33.52 0.23
C GLU A 397 -9.84 -32.98 -1.10
N TRP A 398 -8.58 -32.50 -1.14
CA TRP A 398 -7.93 -32.10 -2.39
C TRP A 398 -7.37 -33.29 -3.17
N GLY A 399 -7.57 -34.50 -2.65
CA GLY A 399 -7.17 -35.74 -3.27
C GLY A 399 -5.66 -35.90 -3.38
N GLN A 400 -5.29 -36.80 -4.26
CA GLN A 400 -3.92 -37.27 -4.43
C GLN A 400 -3.51 -37.15 -5.90
N ARG A 401 -2.21 -37.31 -6.14
CA ARG A 401 -1.62 -37.33 -7.49
C ARG A 401 -0.66 -38.50 -7.62
N ALA A 402 -0.57 -39.03 -8.83
CA ALA A 402 0.45 -39.98 -9.22
C ALA A 402 1.84 -39.32 -9.26
N LEU A 403 2.86 -40.08 -8.84
CA LEU A 403 4.28 -39.80 -9.01
C LEU A 403 4.90 -41.04 -9.64
N THR A 404 5.68 -40.88 -10.71
CA THR A 404 6.36 -41.99 -11.35
C THR A 404 7.69 -42.25 -10.66
N LEU A 405 7.84 -43.45 -10.10
CA LEU A 405 9.13 -43.98 -9.66
C LEU A 405 9.74 -44.80 -10.80
N SER A 406 11.03 -44.63 -11.05
CA SER A 406 11.79 -45.44 -12.01
C SER A 406 13.18 -45.76 -11.45
N SER A 407 13.98 -46.52 -12.20
CA SER A 407 15.38 -46.79 -11.84
C SER A 407 16.26 -45.54 -11.82
N GLU A 408 15.83 -44.46 -12.49
CA GLU A 408 16.56 -43.20 -12.56
C GLU A 408 15.71 -42.07 -11.99
N LEU A 409 16.26 -41.39 -10.99
CA LEU A 409 15.61 -40.29 -10.28
C LEU A 409 16.54 -39.08 -10.26
N LEU A 410 15.95 -37.92 -9.93
CA LEU A 410 16.70 -36.73 -9.59
C LEU A 410 16.49 -36.43 -8.12
N ILE A 411 17.56 -36.07 -7.43
CA ILE A 411 17.53 -35.56 -6.05
C ILE A 411 18.27 -34.23 -6.00
N GLU A 412 18.02 -33.44 -4.96
CA GLU A 412 18.80 -32.23 -4.71
C GLU A 412 20.24 -32.61 -4.35
N ARG A 413 21.19 -31.85 -4.90
CA ARG A 413 22.61 -32.03 -4.58
C ARG A 413 22.89 -31.95 -3.08
N ASP A 414 22.25 -31.02 -2.39
CA ASP A 414 22.40 -30.80 -0.94
C ASP A 414 21.70 -31.86 -0.06
N ASP A 415 20.97 -32.80 -0.69
CA ASP A 415 20.45 -34.01 -0.04
C ASP A 415 21.44 -35.18 -0.08
N PHE A 416 22.63 -35.00 -0.68
CA PHE A 416 23.72 -35.96 -0.63
C PHE A 416 25.01 -35.37 -0.03
N ALA A 417 25.68 -36.13 0.84
CA ALA A 417 27.01 -35.78 1.34
C ALA A 417 27.87 -37.04 1.55
N GLU A 418 29.03 -37.11 0.90
CA GLU A 418 29.97 -38.21 1.11
C GLU A 418 30.53 -38.25 2.54
N THR A 419 30.89 -37.07 3.05
CA THR A 419 31.35 -36.86 4.43
C THR A 419 30.32 -36.02 5.16
N PRO A 420 29.27 -36.63 5.73
CA PRO A 420 28.17 -35.90 6.32
C PRO A 420 28.63 -35.11 7.57
N PRO A 421 28.27 -33.83 7.71
CA PRO A 421 28.47 -33.12 8.96
C PRO A 421 27.62 -33.74 10.09
N LYS A 422 27.99 -33.46 11.35
CA LYS A 422 27.20 -33.92 12.51
C LYS A 422 25.75 -33.43 12.39
N GLY A 423 24.79 -34.34 12.51
CA GLY A 423 23.35 -34.01 12.39
C GLY A 423 22.82 -33.99 10.96
N PHE A 424 23.54 -34.55 9.99
CA PHE A 424 23.04 -34.74 8.63
C PHE A 424 22.13 -35.97 8.57
N PHE A 425 20.87 -35.77 8.17
CA PHE A 425 19.83 -36.83 8.10
C PHE A 425 19.45 -37.23 6.67
N ARG A 426 20.23 -36.78 5.67
CA ARG A 426 19.99 -37.07 4.24
C ARG A 426 21.00 -38.11 3.73
N LEU A 427 21.09 -38.32 2.41
CA LEU A 427 21.83 -39.44 1.83
C LEU A 427 23.34 -39.28 2.05
N SER A 428 23.96 -40.33 2.58
CA SER A 428 25.41 -40.46 2.69
C SER A 428 25.77 -41.95 2.56
N PRO A 429 27.01 -42.30 2.16
CA PRO A 429 27.40 -43.69 1.99
C PRO A 429 27.08 -44.56 3.21
N GLY A 430 26.28 -45.62 3.00
CA GLY A 430 25.79 -46.53 4.03
C GLY A 430 24.49 -46.13 4.72
N ALA A 431 24.04 -44.87 4.58
CA ALA A 431 22.80 -44.38 5.18
C ALA A 431 21.56 -44.78 4.37
N GLU A 432 20.43 -44.92 5.09
CA GLU A 432 19.11 -45.15 4.52
C GLU A 432 18.24 -43.90 4.65
N VAL A 433 17.60 -43.50 3.55
CA VAL A 433 16.72 -42.33 3.51
C VAL A 433 15.44 -42.69 2.79
N ARG A 434 14.32 -42.11 3.25
CA ARG A 434 13.02 -42.26 2.59
C ARG A 434 12.88 -41.25 1.47
N LEU A 435 12.68 -41.74 0.25
CA LEU A 435 12.16 -40.93 -0.84
C LEU A 435 10.74 -40.49 -0.48
N ARG A 436 10.46 -39.18 -0.54
CA ARG A 436 9.15 -38.65 -0.13
C ARG A 436 8.04 -39.26 -1.01
N TYR A 437 7.10 -39.96 -0.37
CA TYR A 437 6.02 -40.74 -1.02
C TYR A 437 6.49 -41.95 -1.85
N GLY A 438 7.75 -42.38 -1.70
CA GLY A 438 8.29 -43.60 -2.29
C GLY A 438 8.90 -44.53 -1.23
N TYR A 439 9.92 -45.27 -1.65
CA TYR A 439 10.61 -46.28 -0.83
C TYR A 439 11.74 -45.70 0.02
N ILE A 440 12.22 -46.52 0.97
CA ILE A 440 13.50 -46.28 1.64
C ILE A 440 14.59 -46.80 0.70
N VAL A 441 15.60 -45.97 0.44
CA VAL A 441 16.77 -46.31 -0.37
C VAL A 441 18.03 -46.26 0.48
N LYS A 442 18.99 -47.11 0.17
CA LYS A 442 20.30 -47.15 0.82
C LYS A 442 21.35 -46.63 -0.14
N CYS A 443 22.13 -45.62 0.28
CA CYS A 443 23.22 -45.12 -0.54
C CYS A 443 24.43 -46.08 -0.46
N LEU A 444 24.83 -46.64 -1.59
CA LEU A 444 26.01 -47.51 -1.67
C LEU A 444 27.31 -46.73 -1.96
N GLY A 445 27.19 -45.57 -2.60
CA GLY A 445 28.32 -44.73 -2.98
C GLY A 445 27.86 -43.63 -3.95
N ALA A 446 28.84 -42.96 -4.56
CA ALA A 446 28.63 -41.95 -5.58
C ALA A 446 29.71 -42.07 -6.66
N GLU A 447 29.32 -41.77 -7.90
CA GLU A 447 30.24 -41.60 -9.02
C GLU A 447 30.65 -40.12 -9.13
N LYS A 448 31.85 -39.89 -9.66
CA LYS A 448 32.40 -38.53 -9.81
C LYS A 448 32.92 -38.29 -11.21
N ASP A 449 32.79 -37.05 -11.65
CA ASP A 449 33.49 -36.56 -12.82
C ASP A 449 35.00 -36.34 -12.55
N ALA A 450 35.72 -35.94 -13.60
CA ALA A 450 37.15 -35.65 -13.52
C ALA A 450 37.50 -34.44 -12.62
N ALA A 451 36.54 -33.58 -12.31
CA ALA A 451 36.69 -32.45 -11.40
C ALA A 451 36.34 -32.83 -9.94
N GLY A 452 35.90 -34.06 -9.70
CA GLY A 452 35.52 -34.56 -8.39
C GLY A 452 34.08 -34.21 -7.97
N ASN A 453 33.25 -33.70 -8.89
CA ASN A 453 31.84 -33.45 -8.61
C ASN A 453 31.05 -34.74 -8.71
N VAL A 454 30.07 -34.90 -7.82
CA VAL A 454 29.12 -36.02 -7.86
C VAL A 454 28.18 -35.85 -9.06
N THR A 455 28.06 -36.91 -9.86
CA THR A 455 27.26 -36.95 -11.12
C THR A 455 26.10 -37.92 -11.06
#